data_AF-A0A086Q9S4-F1
#
_entry.id   AF-A0A086Q9S4-F1
#
_cell.length_a   1.000
_cell.length_b   1.000
_cell.length_c   1.000
_cell.angle_alpha   90.00
_cell.angle_beta   90.00
_cell.angle_gamma   90.00
#
_symmetry.space_group_name_H-M   'P 1'
#
loop_
_entity.id
_entity.type
_entity.pdbx_description
1 polymer ?
#
loop_
_entity_poly.entity_id
_entity_poly.type
_entity_poly.pdbx_seq_one_letter_code
_entity_poly.pdbx_strand_id
1 'polypeptide(L)'
;MGVPTFYRWLCSRYPRVVIDVGENHVQEMREELRQKKEQQRQQAAKEKEATSTDGQENNDAETTEEDFAYDCLYLDMNGIIHPCCHTDDGSCPATEEEMFLSIFQYVDRIVDIIRPRQLLYLAI
;
A
#
# COMPACT_ATOMS: atom_id res chain seq x y z
N MET A 1 -7.63 4.98 27.44
CA MET A 1 -8.30 4.12 26.45
C MET A 1 -7.22 3.30 25.78
N GLY A 2 -7.28 1.96 25.81
CA GLY A 2 -6.24 1.13 25.18
C GLY A 2 -6.35 1.12 23.65
N VAL A 3 -5.27 0.74 22.96
CA VAL A 3 -5.21 0.63 21.49
C VAL A 3 -6.45 -0.07 20.90
N PRO A 4 -6.94 -1.22 21.45
CA PRO A 4 -8.12 -1.90 20.90
C PRO A 4 -9.43 -1.11 21.03
N THR A 5 -9.55 -0.27 22.08
CA THR A 5 -10.77 0.52 22.31
C THR A 5 -10.86 1.68 21.34
N PHE A 6 -9.74 2.39 21.13
CA PHE A 6 -9.67 3.48 20.16
C PHE A 6 -9.84 2.98 18.73
N TYR A 7 -9.17 1.86 18.39
CA TYR A 7 -9.32 1.23 17.08
C TYR A 7 -10.77 0.84 16.78
N ARG A 8 -11.47 0.18 17.73
CA ARG A 8 -12.89 -0.18 17.57
C ARG A 8 -13.78 1.04 17.33
N TRP A 9 -13.55 2.12 18.10
CA TRP A 9 -14.27 3.37 17.92
C TRP A 9 -14.05 3.96 16.53
N LEU A 10 -12.80 3.97 16.05
CA LEU A 10 -12.44 4.49 14.73
C LEU A 10 -13.14 3.71 13.61
N CYS A 11 -13.09 2.38 13.64
CA CYS A 11 -13.75 1.52 12.64
C CYS A 11 -15.26 1.70 12.62
N SER A 12 -15.88 1.88 13.80
CA SER A 12 -17.33 2.10 13.91
C SER A 12 -17.73 3.47 13.37
N ARG A 13 -16.89 4.49 13.53
CA ARG A 13 -17.15 5.87 13.11
C ARG A 13 -16.87 6.10 11.62
N TYR A 14 -15.85 5.43 11.09
CA TYR A 14 -15.38 5.57 9.70
C TYR A 14 -15.12 4.18 9.09
N PRO A 15 -16.16 3.51 8.55
CA PRO A 15 -16.05 2.11 8.09
C PRO A 15 -15.06 1.86 6.95
N ARG A 16 -14.63 2.90 6.24
CA ARG A 16 -13.69 2.81 5.10
C ARG A 16 -12.23 3.09 5.48
N VAL A 17 -11.94 3.35 6.75
CA VAL A 17 -10.60 3.73 7.21
C VAL A 17 -9.65 2.54 7.29
N VAL A 18 -10.19 1.32 7.47
CA VAL A 18 -9.43 0.08 7.52
C VAL A 18 -9.66 -0.66 6.21
N ILE A 19 -8.55 -1.03 5.58
CA ILE A 19 -8.53 -1.83 4.35
C ILE A 19 -7.53 -2.95 4.61
N ASP A 20 -7.92 -4.18 4.29
CA ASP A 20 -7.01 -5.31 4.39
C ASP A 20 -5.92 -5.21 3.32
N VAL A 21 -4.68 -5.41 3.75
CA VAL A 21 -3.51 -5.34 2.88
C VAL A 21 -3.01 -6.76 2.62
N GLY A 22 -3.25 -7.27 1.42
CA GLY A 22 -2.73 -8.55 0.95
C GLY A 22 -1.27 -8.47 0.49
N GLU A 23 -0.62 -9.63 0.30
CA GLU A 23 0.78 -9.69 -0.13
C GLU A 23 1.01 -9.08 -1.52
N ASN A 24 0.00 -9.14 -2.39
CA ASN A 24 0.04 -8.55 -3.74
C ASN A 24 -0.75 -7.23 -3.84
N HIS A 25 -1.08 -6.59 -2.73
CA HIS A 25 -1.97 -5.42 -2.68
C HIS A 25 -1.63 -4.34 -3.73
N VAL A 26 -0.36 -3.95 -3.81
CA VAL A 26 0.09 -2.94 -4.79
C VAL A 26 -0.04 -3.43 -6.24
N GLN A 27 0.17 -4.72 -6.50
CA GLN A 27 0.01 -5.29 -7.85
C GLN A 27 -1.46 -5.35 -8.24
N GLU A 28 -2.32 -5.86 -7.35
CA GLU A 28 -3.78 -5.95 -7.57
C GLU A 28 -4.36 -4.56 -7.84
N MET A 29 -4.00 -3.55 -7.02
CA MET A 29 -4.46 -2.18 -7.23
C MET A 29 -3.99 -1.59 -8.56
N ARG A 30 -2.75 -1.86 -8.98
CA ARG A 30 -2.22 -1.42 -10.28
C ARG A 30 -2.97 -2.06 -11.44
N GLU A 31 -3.29 -3.34 -11.34
CA GLU A 31 -4.05 -4.06 -12.36
C GLU A 31 -5.48 -3.53 -12.48
N GLU A 32 -6.18 -3.31 -11.35
CA GLU A 32 -7.51 -2.70 -11.34
C GLU A 32 -7.53 -1.33 -12.00
N LEU A 33 -6.52 -0.52 -11.76
CA LEU A 33 -6.37 0.79 -12.39
C LEU A 33 -6.14 0.70 -13.88
N ARG A 34 -5.28 -0.23 -14.31
CA ARG A 34 -5.04 -0.49 -15.73
C ARG A 34 -6.35 -0.85 -16.43
N GLN A 35 -7.15 -1.72 -15.82
CA GLN A 35 -8.45 -2.11 -16.34
C GLN A 35 -9.43 -0.93 -16.39
N LYS A 36 -9.51 -0.11 -15.33
CA LYS A 36 -10.37 1.09 -15.31
C LYS A 36 -9.97 2.11 -16.38
N LYS A 37 -8.68 2.36 -16.57
CA LYS A 37 -8.16 3.26 -17.63
C LYS A 37 -8.51 2.73 -19.01
N GLU A 38 -8.38 1.43 -19.24
CA GLU A 38 -8.72 0.81 -20.51
C GLU A 38 -10.22 0.89 -20.80
N GLN A 39 -11.07 0.63 -19.79
CA GLN A 39 -12.53 0.80 -19.89
C GLN A 39 -12.91 2.25 -20.20
N GLN A 40 -12.28 3.22 -19.53
CA GLN A 40 -12.51 4.65 -19.81
C GLN A 40 -12.12 5.03 -21.24
N ARG A 41 -10.98 4.53 -21.74
CA ARG A 41 -10.57 4.77 -23.14
C ARG A 41 -11.57 4.17 -24.14
N GLN A 42 -12.06 2.96 -23.89
CA GLN A 42 -13.05 2.31 -24.75
C GLN A 42 -14.40 3.04 -24.73
N GLN A 43 -14.82 3.56 -23.56
CA GLN A 43 -16.06 4.31 -23.44
C GLN A 43 -15.95 5.69 -24.13
N ALA A 44 -14.83 6.39 -23.95
CA ALA A 44 -14.56 7.66 -24.63
C ALA A 44 -14.49 7.49 -26.17
N ALA A 45 -13.94 6.38 -26.68
CA ALA A 45 -13.92 6.08 -28.10
C ALA A 45 -15.33 5.87 -28.68
N LYS A 46 -16.19 5.16 -27.96
CA LYS A 46 -17.60 4.96 -28.34
C LYS A 46 -18.41 6.26 -28.33
N GLU A 47 -18.15 7.15 -27.38
CA GLU A 47 -18.81 8.47 -27.30
C GLU A 47 -18.35 9.42 -28.42
N LYS A 48 -17.08 9.32 -28.84
CA LYS A 48 -16.55 10.07 -29.99
C LYS A 48 -17.12 9.60 -31.32
N GLU A 49 -17.37 8.30 -31.51
CA GLU A 49 -18.03 7.78 -32.72
C GLU A 49 -19.50 8.21 -32.82
N ALA A 50 -20.18 8.47 -31.70
CA ALA A 50 -21.58 8.90 -31.67
C ALA A 50 -21.79 10.40 -31.95
N THR A 51 -20.72 11.23 -31.88
CA THR A 51 -20.82 12.69 -32.00
C THR A 51 -19.99 13.19 -33.18
N SER A 52 -20.56 13.16 -34.38
CA SER A 52 -19.91 13.66 -35.60
C SER A 52 -19.93 15.19 -35.66
N THR A 53 -18.88 15.88 -35.23
CA THR A 53 -18.51 17.21 -35.76
C THR A 53 -17.02 17.50 -35.51
N ASP A 54 -16.35 17.97 -36.56
CA ASP A 54 -14.91 18.28 -36.68
C ASP A 54 -14.28 19.05 -35.52
N GLY A 55 -13.02 18.71 -35.18
CA GLY A 55 -12.08 19.67 -34.61
C GLY A 55 -11.03 19.13 -33.63
N GLN A 56 -9.79 19.01 -34.13
CA GLN A 56 -8.48 19.02 -33.45
C GLN A 56 -8.12 17.93 -32.43
N GLU A 57 -7.23 17.04 -32.87
CA GLU A 57 -6.38 16.20 -32.04
C GLU A 57 -5.27 17.06 -31.41
N ASN A 58 -5.41 17.40 -30.13
CA ASN A 58 -4.25 17.75 -29.31
C ASN A 58 -3.68 16.47 -28.70
N ASN A 59 -2.46 16.14 -29.13
CA ASN A 59 -1.54 15.28 -28.40
C ASN A 59 -1.33 15.90 -27.01
N ASP A 60 -1.54 15.09 -25.96
CA ASP A 60 -0.85 15.12 -24.66
C ASP A 60 -1.59 14.16 -23.74
N ALA A 61 -1.36 12.86 -23.91
CA ALA A 61 -1.78 11.84 -22.97
C ALA A 61 -0.56 11.00 -22.57
N GLU A 62 0.50 11.68 -22.12
CA GLU A 62 1.52 11.08 -21.28
C GLU A 62 0.86 10.80 -19.93
N THR A 63 0.15 9.67 -19.85
CA THR A 63 -0.49 9.20 -18.62
C THR A 63 0.61 8.88 -17.61
N THR A 64 0.82 9.81 -16.68
CA THR A 64 1.63 9.61 -15.48
C THR A 64 1.25 8.28 -14.80
N GLU A 65 2.23 7.40 -14.62
CA GLU A 65 2.11 6.15 -13.87
C GLU A 65 2.06 6.42 -12.35
N GLU A 66 1.16 7.30 -11.91
CA GLU A 66 1.14 7.83 -10.53
C GLU A 66 0.00 7.31 -9.65
N ASP A 67 -0.84 6.39 -10.12
CA ASP A 67 -2.13 6.24 -9.42
C ASP A 67 -2.09 5.45 -8.10
N PHE A 68 -1.06 4.63 -7.82
CA PHE A 68 -0.78 4.13 -6.46
C PHE A 68 0.70 3.87 -6.27
N ALA A 69 1.38 4.89 -5.77
CA ALA A 69 2.76 4.82 -5.32
C ALA A 69 2.84 5.45 -3.94
N TYR A 70 3.34 4.70 -2.95
CA TYR A 70 3.75 5.29 -1.69
C TYR A 70 5.14 5.90 -1.90
N ASP A 71 5.31 7.19 -1.62
CA ASP A 71 6.62 7.83 -1.74
C ASP A 71 7.48 7.57 -0.51
N CYS A 72 6.90 7.72 0.67
CA CYS A 72 7.59 7.64 1.94
C CYS A 72 6.95 6.60 2.86
N LEU A 73 7.78 5.73 3.45
CA LEU A 73 7.41 4.77 4.48
C LEU A 73 8.17 5.11 5.77
N TYR A 74 7.43 5.30 6.87
CA TYR A 74 7.97 5.57 8.19
C TYR A 74 7.66 4.38 9.10
N LEU A 75 8.69 3.75 9.66
CA LEU A 75 8.55 2.61 10.56
C LEU A 75 9.02 2.99 11.96
N ASP A 76 8.14 2.79 12.94
CA ASP A 76 8.48 2.76 14.36
C ASP A 76 9.03 1.37 14.68
N MET A 77 10.34 1.28 14.85
CA MET A 77 11.05 0.03 15.10
C MET A 77 10.72 -0.54 16.47
N ASN A 78 10.30 0.26 17.46
CA ASN A 78 9.85 -0.31 18.73
C ASN A 78 8.61 -1.19 18.54
N GLY A 79 7.74 -0.84 17.60
CA GLY A 79 6.59 -1.65 17.21
C GLY A 79 6.94 -2.98 16.54
N ILE A 80 8.17 -3.14 16.05
CA ILE A 80 8.67 -4.36 15.38
C ILE A 80 9.59 -5.16 16.31
N ILE A 81 10.54 -4.49 16.96
CA ILE A 81 11.53 -5.10 17.84
C ILE A 81 10.85 -5.76 19.04
N HIS A 82 9.85 -5.12 19.66
CA HIS A 82 9.16 -5.69 20.82
C HIS A 82 8.56 -7.09 20.52
N PRO A 83 7.75 -7.26 19.47
CA PRO A 83 7.25 -8.57 19.05
C PRO A 83 8.36 -9.58 18.65
N CYS A 84 9.44 -9.11 18.02
CA CYS A 84 10.55 -10.01 17.62
C CYS A 84 11.39 -10.51 18.82
N CYS A 85 11.39 -9.79 19.94
CA CYS A 85 12.09 -10.21 21.16
C CYS A 85 11.24 -11.06 22.10
N HIS A 86 9.91 -10.93 22.03
CA HIS A 86 9.00 -11.64 22.91
C HIS A 86 7.77 -12.08 22.10
N THR A 87 7.71 -13.36 21.73
CA THR A 87 6.50 -13.93 21.16
C THR A 87 5.44 -14.14 22.26
N ASP A 88 4.16 -14.10 21.90
CA ASP A 88 3.06 -14.39 22.83
C ASP A 88 3.15 -15.82 23.40
N ASP A 89 3.89 -16.69 22.70
CA ASP A 89 4.15 -18.10 23.03
C ASP A 89 5.27 -18.26 24.08
N GLY A 90 6.00 -17.18 24.40
CA GLY A 90 7.12 -17.17 25.33
C GLY A 90 8.45 -17.66 24.76
N SER A 91 8.54 -17.89 23.45
CA SER A 91 9.81 -18.19 22.77
C SER A 91 10.59 -16.89 22.55
N CYS A 92 11.64 -16.70 23.34
CA CYS A 92 12.62 -15.64 23.12
C CYS A 92 13.65 -16.15 22.09
N PRO A 93 14.05 -15.35 21.09
CA PRO A 93 15.18 -15.71 20.24
C PRO A 93 16.40 -16.03 21.12
N ALA A 94 17.04 -17.16 20.85
CA ALA A 94 18.13 -17.67 21.68
C ALA A 94 19.40 -16.85 21.51
N THR A 95 19.50 -16.14 20.37
CA THR A 95 20.65 -15.32 20.00
C THR A 95 20.20 -13.98 19.42
N GLU A 96 21.10 -13.00 19.50
CA GLU A 96 20.93 -11.70 18.85
C GLU A 96 20.81 -11.83 17.32
N GLU A 97 21.48 -12.82 16.72
CA GLU A 97 21.41 -13.10 15.29
C GLU A 97 20.01 -13.56 14.84
N GLU A 98 19.38 -14.46 15.60
CA GLU A 98 17.99 -14.89 15.35
C GLU A 98 16.98 -13.74 15.50
N MET A 99 17.22 -12.86 16.47
CA MET A 99 16.41 -11.65 16.69
C MET A 99 16.52 -10.71 15.48
N PHE A 100 17.74 -10.42 15.01
CA PHE A 100 17.95 -9.59 13.84
C PHE A 100 17.35 -10.20 12.58
N LEU A 101 17.48 -11.52 12.38
CA LEU A 101 16.87 -12.19 11.24
C LEU A 101 15.34 -12.04 11.25
N SER A 102 14.72 -12.14 12.42
CA SER A 102 13.28 -11.93 12.60
C SER A 102 12.86 -10.49 12.28
N ILE A 103 13.64 -9.52 12.75
CA ILE A 103 13.42 -8.09 12.45
C ILE A 103 13.54 -7.84 10.94
N PHE A 104 14.58 -8.39 10.28
CA PHE A 104 14.79 -8.23 8.84
C PHE A 104 13.62 -8.82 8.04
N GLN A 105 13.20 -10.05 8.34
CA GLN A 105 12.05 -10.67 7.68
C GLN A 105 10.77 -9.84 7.83
N TYR A 106 10.56 -9.23 9.00
CA TYR A 106 9.39 -8.40 9.25
C TYR A 106 9.43 -7.09 8.44
N VAL A 107 10.58 -6.42 8.42
CA VAL A 107 10.79 -5.18 7.66
C VAL A 107 10.68 -5.46 6.16
N ASP A 108 11.34 -6.51 5.66
CA ASP A 108 11.30 -6.90 4.24
C ASP A 108 9.86 -7.14 3.79
N ARG A 109 9.07 -7.85 4.59
CA ARG A 109 7.65 -8.09 4.30
C ARG A 109 6.86 -6.79 4.16
N ILE A 110 7.07 -5.81 5.05
CA ILE A 110 6.37 -4.52 4.96
C ILE A 110 6.82 -3.74 3.71
N VAL A 111 8.12 -3.72 3.43
CA VAL A 111 8.68 -3.02 2.27
C VAL A 111 8.18 -3.64 0.97
N ASP A 112 8.07 -4.96 0.89
CA ASP A 112 7.55 -5.68 -0.28
C ASP A 112 6.08 -5.38 -0.56
N ILE A 113 5.28 -5.23 0.51
CA ILE A 113 3.87 -4.87 0.44
C ILE A 113 3.69 -3.42 0.00
N ILE A 114 4.40 -2.47 0.62
CA ILE A 114 4.18 -1.02 0.43
C ILE A 114 4.96 -0.47 -0.77
N ARG A 115 6.17 -0.97 -1.03
CA ARG A 115 7.08 -0.54 -2.11
C ARG A 115 7.28 0.99 -2.17
N PRO A 116 7.86 1.61 -1.13
CA PRO A 116 8.13 3.04 -1.10
C PRO A 116 9.09 3.45 -2.23
N ARG A 117 8.83 4.58 -2.90
CA ARG A 117 9.63 5.04 -4.06
C ARG A 117 10.75 6.01 -3.73
N GLN A 118 10.63 6.76 -2.64
CA GLN A 118 11.52 7.87 -2.34
C GLN A 118 12.24 7.71 -0.99
N LEU A 119 11.51 7.35 0.06
CA LEU A 119 12.05 7.33 1.42
C LEU A 119 11.57 6.10 2.21
N LEU A 120 12.52 5.42 2.84
CA LEU A 120 12.29 4.51 3.95
C LEU A 120 12.96 5.11 5.19
N TYR A 121 12.17 5.46 6.20
CA TYR A 121 12.65 6.02 7.46
C TYR A 121 12.39 5.03 8.60
N LEU A 122 13.45 4.59 9.28
CA LEU A 122 13.39 3.67 10.41
C LEU A 122 13.69 4.44 11.70
N ALA A 123 12.68 4.60 12.56
CA ALA A 123 12.79 5.28 13.86
C ALA A 123 12.95 4.24 14.97
N ILE A 124 14.08 4.26 15.68
CA ILE A 124 14.37 3.35 16.81
C ILE A 124 14.05 4.04 18.13
#